data_AF-A0A441TNB5-F1
#
_entry.id   AF-A0A441TNB5-F1
#
_cell.length_a   1.000
_cell.length_b   1.000
_cell.length_c   1.000
_cell.angle_alpha   90.00
_cell.angle_beta   90.00
_cell.angle_gamma   90.00
#
_symmetry.space_group_name_H-M   'P 1'
#
loop_
_entity.id
_entity.type
_entity.pdbx_description
1 polymer ?
#
loop_
_entity_poly.entity_id
_entity_poly.type
_entity_poly.pdbx_seq_one_letter_code
_entity_poly.pdbx_strand_id
1 'polypeptide(L)'
;IGRPIDRIDGPLKVRGGATYAYENALDGTAYGYILGAAVAKGRIAEIDTAEAERAPAVLLVMTHRNAPAQPDFGPAVTPTVPEVF
;
A
#
# COMPACT_ATOMS: atom_id res chain seq x y z
N ILE A 1 -4.03 -16.22 -30.99
CA ILE A 1 -5.07 -16.20 -29.93
C ILE A 1 -5.71 -17.58 -29.88
N GLY A 2 -5.97 -18.14 -28.69
CA GLY A 2 -6.58 -19.47 -28.53
C GLY A 2 -5.64 -20.64 -28.21
N ARG A 3 -4.34 -20.40 -27.96
CA ARG A 3 -3.42 -21.43 -27.44
C ARG A 3 -3.34 -21.34 -25.91
N PRO A 4 -3.47 -22.45 -25.17
CA PRO A 4 -3.28 -22.46 -23.72
C PRO A 4 -1.79 -22.41 -23.42
N ILE A 5 -1.25 -21.19 -23.34
CA ILE A 5 0.14 -20.98 -22.93
C ILE A 5 0.19 -20.83 -21.42
N ASP A 6 1.15 -21.50 -20.80
CA ASP A 6 1.44 -21.29 -19.38
C ASP A 6 1.92 -19.85 -19.16
N ARG A 7 1.59 -19.30 -17.99
CA ARG A 7 2.10 -17.99 -17.61
C ARG A 7 3.60 -18.08 -17.36
N ILE A 8 4.35 -17.10 -17.88
CA ILE A 8 5.81 -17.03 -17.71
C ILE A 8 6.24 -16.97 -16.24
N ASP A 9 5.43 -16.32 -15.39
CA ASP A 9 5.66 -16.22 -13.94
C ASP A 9 5.12 -17.42 -13.14
N GLY A 10 4.38 -18.32 -13.79
CA GLY A 10 3.69 -19.45 -13.16
C GLY A 10 4.62 -20.35 -12.34
N PRO A 11 5.70 -20.91 -12.92
CA PRO A 11 6.63 -21.78 -12.21
C PRO A 11 7.24 -21.14 -10.95
N LEU A 12 7.57 -19.84 -10.99
CA LEU A 12 8.13 -19.12 -9.84
C LEU A 12 7.08 -18.97 -8.73
N LYS A 13 5.85 -18.58 -9.11
CA LYS A 13 4.76 -18.39 -8.14
C LYS A 13 4.36 -19.66 -7.43
N VAL A 14 4.20 -20.78 -8.15
CA VAL A 14 3.71 -22.04 -7.57
C VAL A 14 4.75 -22.79 -6.73
N ARG A 15 6.03 -22.46 -6.89
CA ARG A 15 7.13 -23.04 -6.10
C ARG A 15 7.58 -22.16 -4.93
N GLY A 16 6.95 -20.99 -4.74
CA GLY A 16 7.38 -20.02 -3.74
C GLY A 16 8.69 -19.30 -4.08
N GLY A 17 9.09 -19.28 -5.36
CA GLY A 17 10.30 -18.59 -5.84
C GLY A 17 10.06 -17.19 -6.40
N ALA A 18 8.81 -16.74 -6.48
CA ALA A 18 8.49 -15.37 -6.87
C ALA A 18 8.55 -14.46 -5.64
N THR A 19 9.37 -13.40 -5.69
CA THR A 19 9.42 -12.38 -4.64
C THR A 19 8.19 -11.47 -4.72
N TYR A 20 7.44 -11.36 -3.63
CA TYR A 20 6.31 -10.46 -3.49
C TYR A 20 6.70 -9.18 -2.74
N ALA A 21 5.84 -8.16 -2.81
CA ALA A 21 6.10 -6.84 -2.25
C ALA A 21 6.63 -6.89 -0.79
N TYR A 22 6.02 -7.72 0.05
CA TYR A 22 6.38 -7.88 1.46
C TYR A 22 7.78 -8.46 1.71
N GLU A 23 8.32 -9.25 0.78
CA GLU A 23 9.59 -9.96 0.95
C GLU A 23 10.80 -9.09 0.62
N ASN A 24 10.58 -7.87 0.13
CA ASN A 24 11.64 -6.90 -0.08
C ASN A 24 12.09 -6.34 1.28
N ALA A 25 13.19 -6.85 1.81
CA ALA A 25 13.80 -6.34 3.04
C ALA A 25 14.74 -5.17 2.71
N LEU A 26 14.24 -3.93 2.93
CA LEU A 26 15.05 -2.72 2.83
C LEU A 26 15.46 -2.25 4.23
N ASP A 27 16.69 -1.75 4.35
CA ASP A 27 17.15 -1.15 5.61
C ASP A 27 16.29 0.05 5.99
N GLY A 28 15.91 0.14 7.26
CA GLY A 28 15.05 1.22 7.76
C GLY A 28 13.57 1.11 7.40
N THR A 29 13.09 -0.06 6.98
CA THR A 29 11.67 -0.29 6.71
C THR A 29 10.81 -0.09 7.97
N ALA A 30 9.82 0.80 7.90
CA ALA A 30 8.80 0.97 8.92
C ALA A 30 7.56 0.11 8.63
N TYR A 31 6.82 -0.26 9.68
CA TYR A 31 5.55 -0.98 9.56
C TYR A 31 4.38 -0.02 9.77
N GLY A 32 3.37 -0.13 8.90
CA GLY A 32 2.15 0.67 8.97
C GLY A 32 0.93 -0.20 9.25
N TYR A 33 -0.07 0.38 9.91
CA TYR A 33 -1.37 -0.23 10.14
C TYR A 33 -2.49 0.79 9.84
N ILE A 34 -3.53 0.34 9.12
CA ILE A 34 -4.69 1.17 8.80
C ILE A 34 -5.77 0.92 9.85
N LEU A 35 -6.11 1.95 10.61
CA LEU A 35 -7.24 1.90 11.53
C LEU A 35 -8.54 2.26 10.79
N GLY A 36 -9.37 1.25 10.52
CA GLY A 36 -10.68 1.42 9.90
C GLY A 36 -11.76 1.91 10.87
N ALA A 37 -12.87 2.41 10.32
CA ALA A 37 -14.02 2.78 11.12
C ALA A 37 -14.68 1.55 11.78
N ALA A 38 -15.03 1.66 13.07
CA ALA A 38 -15.74 0.62 13.80
C ALA A 38 -17.26 0.61 13.55
N VAL A 39 -17.77 1.56 12.78
CA VAL A 39 -19.20 1.75 12.48
C VAL A 39 -19.42 1.91 10.98
N ALA A 40 -20.59 1.49 10.49
CA ALA A 40 -20.89 1.52 9.05
C ALA A 40 -21.07 2.94 8.48
N LYS A 41 -21.61 3.88 9.27
CA LYS A 41 -21.85 5.28 8.85
C LYS A 41 -21.86 6.22 10.05
N GLY A 42 -21.21 7.37 9.90
CA GLY A 42 -21.18 8.42 10.90
C GLY A 42 -20.37 9.63 10.44
N ARG A 43 -20.18 10.60 11.34
CA ARG A 43 -19.26 11.72 11.18
C ARG A 43 -18.20 11.64 12.27
N ILE A 44 -16.94 11.87 11.92
CA ILE A 44 -15.85 12.00 12.88
C ILE A 44 -16.07 13.30 13.66
N ALA A 45 -16.38 13.19 14.95
CA ALA A 45 -16.46 14.34 15.85
C ALA A 45 -15.05 14.76 16.31
N GLU A 46 -14.19 13.77 16.60
CA GLU A 46 -12.85 13.99 17.10
C GLU A 46 -11.91 12.85 16.67
N ILE A 47 -10.60 13.16 16.59
CA ILE A 47 -9.51 12.20 16.50
C ILE A 47 -8.48 12.60 17.56
N ASP A 48 -8.33 11.77 18.60
CA ASP A 48 -7.28 11.87 19.60
C ASP A 48 -6.17 10.85 19.27
N THR A 49 -4.96 11.34 19.05
CA THR A 49 -3.79 10.54 18.69
C THR A 49 -2.76 10.48 19.82
N ALA A 50 -2.99 11.15 20.95
CA ALA A 50 -1.96 11.46 21.92
C ALA A 50 -1.33 10.20 22.56
N GLU A 51 -2.12 9.18 22.84
CA GLU A 51 -1.59 7.92 23.38
C GLU A 51 -0.77 7.15 22.35
N ALA A 52 -1.27 7.05 21.11
CA ALA A 52 -0.58 6.36 20.02
C ALA A 52 0.76 7.02 19.68
N GLU A 53 0.81 8.35 19.64
CA GLU A 53 2.05 9.10 19.39
C GLU A 53 3.09 8.94 20.50
N ARG A 54 2.67 8.66 21.74
CA ARG A 54 3.56 8.42 22.90
C ARG A 54 3.99 6.97 23.03
N ALA A 55 3.40 6.05 22.27
CA ALA A 55 3.73 4.64 22.36
C ALA A 55 5.17 4.38 21.89
N PRO A 56 5.92 3.47 22.56
CA PRO A 56 7.29 3.16 22.16
C PRO A 56 7.39 2.72 20.70
N ALA A 57 8.41 3.22 20.01
CA ALA A 57 8.72 2.93 18.60
C ALA A 57 7.69 3.39 17.55
N VAL A 58 6.64 4.13 17.93
CA VAL A 58 5.78 4.79 16.94
C VAL A 58 6.53 5.95 16.30
N LEU A 59 6.62 5.91 14.97
CA LEU A 59 7.30 6.93 14.18
C LEU A 59 6.37 8.08 13.74
N LEU A 60 5.10 7.77 13.46
CA LEU A 60 4.10 8.72 12.98
C LEU A 60 2.68 8.18 13.18
N VAL A 61 1.75 9.05 13.58
CA VAL A 61 0.31 8.81 13.45
C VAL A 61 -0.24 9.72 12.36
N MET A 62 -0.62 9.14 11.23
CA MET A 62 -1.10 9.91 10.08
C MET A 62 -2.62 10.06 10.12
N THR A 63 -3.12 11.28 9.92
CA THR A 63 -4.53 11.62 9.82
C THR A 63 -4.74 12.59 8.65
N HIS A 64 -5.99 12.92 8.33
CA HIS A 64 -6.30 13.98 7.36
C HIS A 64 -5.71 15.36 7.72
N ARG A 65 -5.27 15.56 8.98
CA ARG A 65 -4.70 16.83 9.45
C ARG A 65 -3.22 17.00 9.07
N ASN A 66 -2.49 15.91 8.87
CA ASN A 66 -1.05 15.92 8.60
C ASN A 66 -0.64 15.11 7.35
N ALA A 67 -1.59 14.46 6.69
CA ALA A 67 -1.35 13.78 5.42
C ALA A 67 -0.79 14.78 4.38
N PRO A 68 0.17 14.36 3.55
CA PRO A 68 0.69 15.21 2.49
C PRO A 68 -0.41 15.59 1.51
N ALA A 69 -0.29 16.78 0.91
CA ALA A 69 -1.21 17.20 -0.14
C ALA A 69 -1.18 16.18 -1.29
N GLN A 70 -2.36 15.76 -1.73
CA GLN A 70 -2.46 14.92 -2.90
C GLN A 70 -1.99 15.73 -4.13
N PRO A 71 -1.11 15.19 -4.99
CA PRO A 71 -0.73 15.89 -6.20
C PRO A 71 -1.94 16.07 -7.12
N ASP A 72 -1.90 17.09 -7.96
CA ASP A 72 -2.89 17.27 -9.02
C ASP A 72 -2.99 16.00 -9.87
N PHE A 73 -4.21 15.67 -10.29
CA PHE A 73 -4.42 14.55 -11.19
C PHE A 73 -3.68 14.83 -12.51
N GLY A 74 -2.72 13.95 -12.84
CA GLY A 74 -1.95 14.08 -14.06
C GLY A 74 -2.80 13.88 -15.33
N PRO A 75 -2.26 14.20 -16.52
CA PRO A 75 -2.91 13.85 -17.77
C PRO A 75 -3.13 12.34 -17.84
N ALA A 76 -4.19 11.90 -18.53
CA ALA A 76 -4.45 10.48 -18.73
C ALA A 76 -3.24 9.81 -19.40
N VAL A 77 -2.54 8.94 -18.66
CA VAL A 77 -1.48 8.11 -19.20
C VAL A 77 -2.14 6.84 -19.73
N THR A 78 -2.14 6.65 -21.04
CA THR A 78 -2.35 5.31 -21.61
C THR A 78 -0.99 4.62 -21.59
N PRO A 79 -0.74 3.64 -20.70
CA PRO A 79 0.54 2.95 -20.70
C PRO A 79 0.74 2.33 -22.09
N THR A 80 1.85 2.68 -22.75
CA THR A 80 2.23 1.96 -23.96
C THR A 80 2.71 0.58 -23.53
N VAL A 81 2.27 -0.45 -24.27
CA VAL A 81 2.52 -1.87 -23.99
C VAL A 81 3.99 -2.24 -23.65
N PRO A 82 5.06 -1.54 -24.09
CA PRO A 82 6.42 -1.98 -23.77
C PRO A 82 6.86 -1.82 -22.31
N GLU A 83 6.17 -1.01 -21.48
CA GLU A 83 6.66 -0.65 -20.14
C GLU A 83 6.20 -1.59 -19.01
N VAL A 84 5.50 -2.68 -19.34
CA VAL A 84 4.85 -3.57 -18.35
C VAL A 84 5.53 -4.94 -18.24
N PHE A 85 6.64 -5.17 -18.97
CA PHE A 85 7.43 -6.41 -18.89
C PHE A 85 8.92 -6.15 -18.76
#